data_AF-A0A972R5F1-F1
#
_entry.id   AF-A0A972R5F1-F1
#
_cell.length_a   1.000
_cell.length_b   1.000
_cell.length_c   1.000
_cell.angle_alpha   90.00
_cell.angle_beta   90.00
_cell.angle_gamma   90.00
#
_symmetry.space_group_name_H-M   'P 1'
#
loop_
_entity.id
_entity.type
_entity.pdbx_description
1 polymer ?
#
loop_
_entity_poly.entity_id
_entity_poly.type
_entity_poly.pdbx_seq_one_letter_code
_entity_poly.pdbx_strand_id
1 'polypeptide(L)'
;MLVSTGKVFGQEKGTDNKQETKQAKQVATDSATNQPTSKVPVMMSVEYIAQFCDAWNADELMTIGLADSEWVDNDGDKGFKIIQLYRRDCQDSPHVEMQFERQDGKAICVYAGKVENPDLDRSADYEMYADTKRWIEIGNGDYGPLKAMMFGRLKFKGPKIEAMGNMGPFKNFLLLFGRFPSDTTVCP
;
A
#
# COMPACT_ATOMS: atom_id res chain seq x y z
N MET A 1 -24.27 36.77 -3.20
CA MET A 1 -25.11 36.19 -2.14
C MET A 1 -26.49 35.92 -2.70
N LEU A 2 -26.90 34.66 -2.77
CA LEU A 2 -28.30 34.21 -2.79
C LEU A 2 -28.28 32.71 -2.49
N VAL A 3 -28.62 32.39 -1.24
CA VAL A 3 -28.85 31.05 -0.69
C VAL A 3 -30.34 30.79 -0.83
N SER A 4 -30.74 29.59 -1.29
CA SER A 4 -31.98 28.87 -0.94
C SER A 4 -32.19 27.75 -1.95
N THR A 5 -32.62 26.52 -1.67
CA THR A 5 -33.01 25.77 -0.46
C THR A 5 -33.26 24.34 -0.96
N GLY A 6 -32.93 23.33 -0.16
CA GLY A 6 -33.18 21.93 -0.50
C GLY A 6 -34.65 21.54 -0.50
N LYS A 7 -34.91 20.30 -0.95
CA LYS A 7 -36.11 19.54 -0.56
C LYS A 7 -35.84 18.02 -0.64
N VAL A 8 -35.87 17.38 0.53
CA VAL A 8 -36.15 15.95 0.73
C VAL A 8 -37.62 15.84 1.07
N PHE A 9 -38.37 14.95 0.42
CA PHE A 9 -39.68 14.39 0.83
C PHE A 9 -39.94 13.25 -0.20
N GLY A 10 -40.25 12.00 0.13
CA GLY A 10 -41.15 11.52 1.19
C GLY A 10 -42.42 10.95 0.54
N GLN A 11 -42.38 9.65 0.20
CA GLN A 11 -43.40 8.63 0.51
C GLN A 11 -44.92 8.97 0.45
N GLU A 12 -45.65 8.35 -0.49
CA GLU A 12 -47.08 7.96 -0.40
C GLU A 12 -47.23 6.60 -1.13
N LYS A 13 -47.55 5.46 -0.48
CA LYS A 13 -48.90 4.89 -0.17
C LYS A 13 -49.89 5.07 -1.34
N GLY A 14 -50.47 4.06 -2.00
CA GLY A 14 -50.73 2.65 -1.70
C GLY A 14 -52.21 2.39 -2.05
N THR A 15 -52.51 1.41 -2.89
CA THR A 15 -53.84 0.77 -2.96
C THR A 15 -53.75 -0.60 -3.63
N ASP A 16 -54.40 -1.56 -2.97
CA ASP A 16 -54.50 -2.98 -3.28
C ASP A 16 -55.24 -3.28 -4.59
N ASN A 17 -54.84 -4.37 -5.26
CA ASN A 17 -55.81 -5.26 -5.89
C ASN A 17 -55.21 -6.67 -6.04
N LYS A 18 -55.85 -7.62 -5.35
CA LYS A 18 -55.55 -9.05 -5.36
C LYS A 18 -56.44 -9.73 -6.40
N GLN A 19 -55.85 -10.34 -7.42
CA GLN A 19 -56.45 -11.53 -8.03
C GLN A 19 -55.39 -12.40 -8.72
N GLU A 20 -55.26 -13.61 -8.20
CA GLU A 20 -54.45 -14.71 -8.73
C GLU A 20 -55.09 -15.29 -9.99
N THR A 21 -54.30 -15.47 -11.05
CA THR A 21 -54.52 -16.54 -12.02
C THR A 21 -53.17 -17.08 -12.52
N LYS A 22 -53.10 -18.40 -12.61
CA LYS A 22 -51.89 -19.20 -12.75
C LYS A 22 -51.24 -19.11 -14.14
N GLN A 23 -49.94 -19.40 -14.11
CA GLN A 23 -49.17 -20.11 -15.14
C GLN A 23 -48.54 -19.28 -16.26
N ALA A 24 -47.27 -18.89 -16.04
CA ALA A 24 -46.12 -19.21 -16.90
C ALA A 24 -44.91 -18.42 -16.39
N LYS A 25 -43.89 -19.10 -15.82
CA LYS A 25 -42.58 -18.49 -15.63
C LYS A 25 -41.53 -19.33 -16.35
N GLN A 26 -41.20 -18.84 -17.54
CA GLN A 26 -39.94 -19.11 -18.21
C GLN A 26 -38.77 -18.89 -17.25
N VAL A 27 -37.92 -19.90 -17.19
CA VAL A 27 -36.46 -19.83 -17.37
C VAL A 27 -35.90 -18.41 -17.24
N ALA A 28 -35.38 -18.10 -16.06
CA ALA A 28 -34.26 -17.18 -15.91
C ALA A 28 -33.21 -17.95 -15.11
N THR A 29 -32.17 -18.33 -15.83
CA THR A 29 -30.90 -18.83 -15.33
C THR A 29 -30.42 -17.95 -14.17
N ASP A 30 -30.28 -18.56 -12.99
CA ASP A 30 -29.50 -18.00 -11.91
C ASP A 30 -28.05 -17.87 -12.41
N SER A 31 -27.69 -16.66 -12.83
CA SER A 31 -26.30 -16.24 -12.88
C SER A 31 -25.81 -16.18 -11.45
N ALA A 32 -25.29 -17.31 -10.95
CA ALA A 32 -24.42 -17.32 -9.79
C ALA A 32 -23.19 -16.49 -10.17
N THR A 33 -23.18 -15.23 -9.74
CA THR A 33 -22.00 -14.37 -9.81
C THR A 33 -20.95 -14.99 -8.89
N ASN A 34 -20.05 -15.80 -9.45
CA ASN A 34 -18.79 -16.16 -8.81
C ASN A 34 -17.96 -14.87 -8.67
N GLN A 35 -18.24 -14.10 -7.62
CA GLN A 35 -17.29 -13.11 -7.13
C GLN A 35 -16.04 -13.88 -6.70
N PRO A 36 -14.85 -13.59 -7.25
CA PRO A 36 -13.63 -14.09 -6.64
C PRO A 36 -13.62 -13.54 -5.22
N THR A 37 -13.60 -14.42 -4.22
CA THR A 37 -13.21 -14.03 -2.87
C THR A 37 -11.77 -13.56 -2.98
N SER A 38 -11.56 -12.25 -3.16
CA SER A 38 -10.22 -11.68 -3.14
C SER A 38 -9.63 -12.02 -1.78
N LYS A 39 -8.68 -12.98 -1.78
CA LYS A 39 -7.98 -13.32 -0.56
C LYS A 39 -7.17 -12.09 -0.18
N VAL A 40 -7.26 -11.70 1.09
CA VAL A 40 -6.39 -10.66 1.64
C VAL A 40 -4.94 -11.09 1.41
N PRO A 41 -4.09 -10.27 0.75
CA PRO A 41 -2.74 -10.67 0.39
C PRO A 41 -1.90 -10.88 1.65
N VAL A 42 -0.96 -11.82 1.62
CA VAL A 42 -0.02 -12.02 2.72
C VAL A 42 0.89 -10.80 2.84
N MET A 43 1.08 -10.28 4.05
CA MET A 43 1.92 -9.11 4.28
C MET A 43 3.34 -9.36 3.78
N MET A 44 3.85 -8.44 2.95
CA MET A 44 5.15 -8.55 2.25
C MET A 44 5.26 -9.67 1.20
N SER A 45 4.12 -10.17 0.71
CA SER A 45 4.11 -10.94 -0.55
C SER A 45 4.26 -10.02 -1.76
N VAL A 46 4.51 -10.62 -2.93
CA VAL A 46 4.50 -9.93 -4.23
C VAL A 46 3.17 -9.20 -4.48
N GLU A 47 2.05 -9.84 -4.15
CA GLU A 47 0.72 -9.24 -4.32
C GLU A 47 0.50 -8.04 -3.39
N TYR A 48 0.99 -8.13 -2.15
CA TYR A 48 0.92 -7.04 -1.18
C TYR A 48 1.75 -5.84 -1.63
N ILE A 49 2.98 -6.07 -2.12
CA ILE A 49 3.86 -4.97 -2.49
C ILE A 49 3.45 -4.27 -3.80
N ALA A 50 2.76 -4.99 -4.69
CA ALA A 50 2.10 -4.37 -5.84
C ALA A 50 1.05 -3.34 -5.41
N GLN A 51 0.19 -3.68 -4.44
CA GLN A 51 -0.79 -2.74 -3.87
C GLN A 51 -0.11 -1.57 -3.15
N PHE A 52 1.04 -1.82 -2.51
CA PHE A 52 1.84 -0.78 -1.88
C PHE A 52 2.39 0.22 -2.90
N CYS A 53 2.88 -0.27 -4.03
CA CYS A 53 3.40 0.53 -5.14
C CYS A 53 2.30 1.42 -5.76
N ASP A 54 1.11 0.85 -5.97
CA ASP A 54 -0.06 1.63 -6.41
C ASP A 54 -0.43 2.73 -5.42
N ALA A 55 -0.44 2.40 -4.12
CA ALA A 55 -0.73 3.37 -3.06
C ALA A 55 0.33 4.47 -2.95
N TRP A 56 1.62 4.14 -3.15
CA TRP A 56 2.71 5.11 -3.25
C TRP A 56 2.45 6.10 -4.38
N ASN A 57 2.14 5.59 -5.58
CA ASN A 57 1.95 6.42 -6.78
C ASN A 57 0.71 7.33 -6.69
N ALA A 58 -0.24 6.99 -5.82
CA ALA A 58 -1.42 7.80 -5.54
C ALA A 58 -1.22 8.88 -4.47
N ASP A 59 -0.06 8.93 -3.81
CA ASP A 59 0.23 9.84 -2.69
C ASP A 59 1.22 10.94 -3.09
N GLU A 60 0.80 12.20 -3.00
CA GLU A 60 1.64 13.36 -3.37
C GLU A 60 2.86 13.55 -2.46
N LEU A 61 2.76 13.19 -1.18
CA LEU A 61 3.91 13.26 -0.27
C LEU A 61 4.96 12.21 -0.62
N MET A 62 4.52 11.06 -1.12
CA MET A 62 5.41 9.99 -1.59
C MET A 62 5.99 10.28 -2.97
N THR A 63 5.22 10.92 -3.86
CA THR A 63 5.67 11.17 -5.23
C THR A 63 6.38 12.51 -5.37
N ILE A 64 5.68 13.62 -5.09
CA ILE A 64 6.22 14.97 -5.22
C ILE A 64 7.21 15.26 -4.09
N GLY A 65 6.88 14.90 -2.83
CA GLY A 65 7.76 15.18 -1.69
C GLY A 65 9.15 14.51 -1.77
N LEU A 66 9.22 13.29 -2.31
CA LEU A 66 10.49 12.58 -2.54
C LEU A 66 11.21 13.02 -3.82
N ALA A 67 10.49 13.61 -4.76
CA ALA A 67 11.10 14.28 -5.90
C ALA A 67 11.69 15.64 -5.52
N ASP A 68 10.98 16.47 -4.76
CA ASP A 68 11.43 17.81 -4.36
C ASP A 68 12.64 17.79 -3.43
N SER A 69 12.76 16.72 -2.65
CA SER A 69 13.91 16.47 -1.77
C SER A 69 15.10 15.80 -2.48
N GLU A 70 14.98 15.57 -3.79
CA GLU A 70 15.98 14.86 -4.61
C GLU A 70 16.25 13.42 -4.13
N TRP A 71 15.41 12.87 -3.25
CA TRP A 71 15.59 11.51 -2.73
C TRP A 71 15.69 10.50 -3.87
N VAL A 72 14.80 10.62 -4.87
CA VAL A 72 14.76 9.72 -6.04
C VAL A 72 15.97 9.87 -6.97
N ASP A 73 16.69 11.00 -6.91
CA ASP A 73 17.85 11.27 -7.76
C ASP A 73 19.14 10.63 -7.25
N ASN A 74 19.21 10.29 -5.96
CA ASN A 74 20.29 9.46 -5.45
C ASN A 74 20.04 7.99 -5.81
N ASP A 75 20.07 7.68 -7.10
CA ASP A 75 19.88 6.33 -7.63
C ASP A 75 21.19 5.56 -7.82
N GLY A 76 22.35 6.15 -7.50
CA GLY A 76 23.65 5.50 -7.74
C GLY A 76 23.95 5.32 -9.23
N ASP A 77 23.46 6.25 -10.07
CA ASP A 77 23.62 6.29 -11.52
C ASP A 77 22.96 5.12 -12.29
N LYS A 78 22.09 4.33 -11.63
CA LYS A 78 21.41 3.17 -12.25
C LYS A 78 20.04 3.49 -12.87
N GLY A 79 19.54 4.71 -12.69
CA GLY A 79 18.25 5.17 -13.22
C GLY A 79 17.06 4.94 -12.29
N PHE A 80 17.22 4.15 -11.22
CA PHE A 80 16.18 3.87 -10.24
C PHE A 80 16.74 3.61 -8.83
N LYS A 81 15.95 3.87 -7.80
CA LYS A 81 16.25 3.48 -6.41
C LYS A 81 15.54 2.21 -6.02
N ILE A 82 16.12 1.49 -5.07
CA ILE A 82 15.60 0.21 -4.62
C ILE A 82 15.24 0.25 -3.14
N ILE A 83 14.08 -0.30 -2.80
CA ILE A 83 13.73 -0.68 -1.43
C ILE A 83 13.41 -2.16 -1.41
N GLN A 84 14.21 -2.95 -0.68
CA GLN A 84 13.89 -4.34 -0.36
C GLN A 84 13.30 -4.48 1.03
N LEU A 85 12.30 -5.36 1.16
CA LEU A 85 11.51 -5.54 2.37
C LEU A 85 11.35 -7.02 2.72
N TYR A 86 11.40 -7.33 4.02
CA TYR A 86 11.06 -8.67 4.52
C TYR A 86 10.64 -8.68 5.99
N ARG A 87 10.03 -9.81 6.39
CA ARG A 87 9.66 -10.14 7.77
C ARG A 87 10.75 -11.03 8.37
N ARG A 88 11.43 -10.53 9.40
CA ARG A 88 12.57 -11.23 10.01
C ARG A 88 12.17 -12.52 10.76
N ASP A 89 10.95 -12.57 11.27
CA ASP A 89 10.36 -13.74 11.92
C ASP A 89 9.84 -14.80 10.93
N CYS A 90 9.99 -14.56 9.62
CA CYS A 90 9.76 -15.51 8.54
C CYS A 90 11.09 -15.88 7.88
N GLN A 91 11.81 -16.84 8.46
CA GLN A 91 13.23 -17.12 8.13
C GLN A 91 13.47 -17.54 6.67
N ASP A 92 12.51 -18.22 6.05
CA ASP A 92 12.62 -18.75 4.68
C ASP A 92 11.85 -17.91 3.64
N SER A 93 11.21 -16.81 4.06
CA SER A 93 10.42 -15.99 3.14
C SER A 93 11.32 -15.21 2.19
N PRO A 94 10.96 -15.13 0.90
CA PRO A 94 11.67 -14.29 -0.03
C PRO A 94 11.54 -12.82 0.39
N HIS A 95 12.58 -12.04 0.12
CA HIS A 95 12.46 -10.60 0.12
C HIS A 95 11.60 -10.16 -1.07
N VAL A 96 10.94 -9.02 -0.92
CA VAL A 96 10.31 -8.32 -2.04
C VAL A 96 11.04 -7.02 -2.32
N GLU A 97 10.89 -6.52 -3.54
CA GLU A 97 11.60 -5.35 -4.04
C GLU A 97 10.60 -4.35 -4.62
N MET A 98 10.87 -3.06 -4.40
CA MET A 98 10.27 -1.97 -5.16
C MET A 98 11.37 -1.13 -5.80
N GLN A 99 11.13 -0.66 -7.03
CA GLN A 99 12.01 0.27 -7.73
C GLN A 99 11.30 1.59 -7.99
N PHE A 100 12.03 2.69 -7.85
CA PHE A 100 11.52 4.05 -7.94
C PHE A 100 12.32 4.87 -8.93
N GLU A 101 11.64 5.52 -9.87
CA GLU A 101 12.24 6.37 -10.89
C GLU A 101 11.68 7.79 -10.80
N ARG A 102 12.47 8.77 -11.27
CA ARG A 102 11.92 10.10 -11.54
C ARG A 102 11.16 10.08 -12.86
N GLN A 103 9.86 10.35 -12.81
CA GLN A 103 9.02 10.53 -14.01
C GLN A 103 8.16 11.78 -13.83
N ASP A 104 8.18 12.68 -14.82
CA ASP A 104 7.41 13.94 -14.80
C ASP A 104 7.56 14.75 -13.50
N GLY A 105 8.79 14.79 -12.95
CA GLY A 105 9.08 15.49 -11.70
C GLY A 105 8.59 14.79 -10.44
N LYS A 106 8.23 13.50 -10.50
CA LYS A 106 7.73 12.70 -9.36
C LYS A 106 8.58 11.46 -9.13
N ALA A 107 8.68 11.02 -7.88
CA ALA A 107 9.24 9.73 -7.50
C ALA A 107 8.19 8.63 -7.67
N ILE A 108 8.17 7.96 -8.82
CA ILE A 108 7.18 6.95 -9.18
C ILE A 108 7.73 5.56 -8.89
N CYS A 109 6.94 4.74 -8.19
CA CYS A 109 7.18 3.32 -8.08
C CYS A 109 6.85 2.65 -9.42
N VAL A 110 7.86 2.10 -10.08
CA VAL A 110 7.76 1.52 -11.44
C VAL A 110 7.79 0.00 -11.45
N TYR A 111 8.26 -0.60 -10.36
CA TYR A 111 8.34 -2.04 -10.17
C TYR A 111 8.01 -2.39 -8.72
N ALA A 112 7.28 -3.48 -8.53
CA ALA A 112 7.03 -4.06 -7.21
C ALA A 112 6.84 -5.58 -7.35
N GLY A 113 7.77 -6.35 -6.78
CA GLY A 113 7.81 -7.77 -7.06
C GLY A 113 8.86 -8.56 -6.31
N LYS A 114 9.35 -9.61 -6.96
CA LYS A 114 10.45 -10.42 -6.44
C LYS A 114 11.74 -9.61 -6.50
N VAL A 115 12.75 -9.99 -5.72
CA VAL A 115 14.08 -9.38 -5.87
C VAL A 115 14.64 -9.65 -7.26
N GLU A 116 14.96 -8.57 -7.98
CA GLU A 116 15.70 -8.59 -9.25
C GLU A 116 17.14 -8.11 -9.06
N ASN A 117 17.38 -7.31 -8.00
CA ASN A 117 18.67 -6.70 -7.72
C ASN A 117 19.17 -7.10 -6.32
N PRO A 118 19.76 -8.30 -6.16
CA PRO A 118 20.20 -8.78 -4.84
C PRO A 118 21.36 -7.95 -4.25
N ASP A 119 22.17 -7.33 -5.11
CA ASP A 119 23.32 -6.52 -4.73
C ASP A 119 22.94 -5.04 -4.65
N LEU A 120 22.52 -4.60 -3.47
CA LEU A 120 22.09 -3.22 -3.23
C LEU A 120 23.27 -2.25 -3.05
N ASP A 121 23.24 -1.10 -3.72
CA ASP A 121 24.16 0.01 -3.44
C ASP A 121 23.73 0.71 -2.14
N ARG A 122 24.47 0.49 -1.05
CA ARG A 122 24.09 1.03 0.28
C ARG A 122 24.26 2.55 0.42
N SER A 123 24.78 3.23 -0.60
CA SER A 123 24.78 4.70 -0.72
C SER A 123 23.42 5.26 -1.15
N ALA A 124 22.64 4.45 -1.89
CA ALA A 124 21.43 4.87 -2.60
C ALA A 124 20.19 4.07 -2.18
N ASP A 125 20.38 2.76 -2.00
CA ASP A 125 19.33 1.76 -1.84
C ASP A 125 19.11 1.36 -0.38
N TYR A 126 17.93 0.79 -0.15
CA TYR A 126 17.44 0.46 1.17
C TYR A 126 17.09 -1.01 1.31
N GLU A 127 17.41 -1.58 2.46
CA GLU A 127 16.83 -2.82 2.95
C GLU A 127 16.19 -2.53 4.30
N MET A 128 14.90 -2.83 4.43
CA MET A 128 14.17 -2.61 5.67
C MET A 128 13.46 -3.88 6.12
N TYR A 129 13.56 -4.18 7.41
CA TYR A 129 13.03 -5.42 7.96
C TYR A 129 12.65 -5.27 9.43
N ALA A 130 11.67 -6.04 9.84
CA ALA A 130 11.21 -6.11 11.21
C ALA A 130 10.46 -7.43 11.44
N ASP A 131 10.14 -7.74 12.70
CA ASP A 131 9.21 -8.85 12.97
C ASP A 131 7.79 -8.42 12.58
N THR A 132 6.93 -9.36 12.22
CA THR A 132 5.52 -9.15 11.83
C THR A 132 4.79 -8.19 12.76
N LYS A 133 4.88 -8.45 14.08
CA LYS A 133 4.25 -7.61 15.10
C LYS A 133 4.70 -6.15 15.00
N ARG A 134 5.97 -5.90 14.68
CA ARG A 134 6.50 -4.53 14.56
C ARG A 134 6.01 -3.85 13.31
N TRP A 135 5.93 -4.57 12.19
CA TRP A 135 5.34 -4.03 10.95
C TRP A 135 3.89 -3.60 11.15
N ILE A 136 3.09 -4.39 11.88
CA ILE A 136 1.71 -4.03 12.25
C ILE A 136 1.68 -2.76 13.12
N GLU A 137 2.45 -2.73 14.21
CA GLU A 137 2.51 -1.57 15.11
C GLU A 137 2.96 -0.29 14.35
N ILE A 138 3.91 -0.42 13.42
CA ILE A 138 4.40 0.68 12.57
C ILE A 138 3.29 1.17 11.63
N GLY A 139 2.61 0.25 10.93
CA GLY A 139 1.53 0.57 10.00
C GLY A 139 0.32 1.22 10.68
N ASN A 140 0.03 0.84 11.93
CA ASN A 140 -1.01 1.48 12.75
C ASN A 140 -0.64 2.90 13.22
N GLY A 141 0.62 3.31 13.07
CA GLY A 141 1.13 4.57 13.59
C GLY A 141 1.38 4.57 15.10
N ASP A 142 1.44 3.39 15.73
CA ASP A 142 1.71 3.25 17.17
C ASP A 142 3.10 3.81 17.56
N TYR A 143 3.99 3.92 16.56
CA TYR A 143 5.26 4.59 16.68
C TYR A 143 5.44 5.64 15.57
N GLY A 144 5.80 6.86 15.94
CA GLY A 144 6.43 7.78 14.99
C GLY A 144 7.76 7.19 14.47
N PRO A 145 8.23 7.56 13.28
CA PRO A 145 9.41 6.93 12.65
C PRO A 145 10.66 7.04 13.51
N LEU A 146 10.81 8.17 14.21
CA LEU A 146 11.89 8.38 15.16
C LEU A 146 11.89 7.33 16.28
N LYS A 147 10.72 7.01 16.86
CA LYS A 147 10.60 5.97 17.89
C LYS A 147 10.83 4.58 17.30
N ALA A 148 10.29 4.30 16.11
CA ALA A 148 10.47 3.00 15.46
C ALA A 148 11.96 2.69 15.21
N MET A 149 12.72 3.69 14.73
CA MET A 149 14.17 3.58 14.53
C MET A 149 14.96 3.59 15.85
N MET A 150 14.66 4.52 16.77
CA MET A 150 15.38 4.68 18.04
C MET A 150 15.24 3.44 18.96
N PHE A 151 14.08 2.80 18.98
CA PHE A 151 13.87 1.56 19.73
C PHE A 151 14.31 0.31 18.95
N GLY A 152 14.87 0.48 17.74
CA GLY A 152 15.33 -0.61 16.89
C GLY A 152 14.23 -1.59 16.48
N ARG A 153 12.97 -1.12 16.46
CA ARG A 153 11.76 -1.89 16.10
C ARG A 153 11.65 -2.05 14.58
N LEU A 154 12.16 -1.09 13.84
CA LEU A 154 12.46 -1.20 12.42
C LEU A 154 13.98 -1.32 12.25
N LYS A 155 14.43 -2.31 11.49
CA LYS A 155 15.82 -2.41 11.06
C LYS A 155 15.94 -1.88 9.65
N PHE A 156 17.07 -1.25 9.39
CA PHE A 156 17.29 -0.44 8.21
C PHE A 156 18.77 -0.48 7.85
N LYS A 157 19.06 -0.77 6.58
CA LYS A 157 20.37 -0.60 5.94
C LYS A 157 20.18 0.31 4.72
N GLY A 158 21.08 1.28 4.53
CA GLY A 158 21.01 2.29 3.49
C GLY A 158 21.52 3.66 3.98
N PRO A 159 21.36 4.73 3.19
CA PRO A 159 21.85 6.07 3.52
C PRO A 159 21.01 6.72 4.62
N LYS A 160 21.37 6.46 5.88
CA LYS A 160 20.65 6.96 7.07
C LYS A 160 20.47 8.48 7.09
N ILE A 161 21.47 9.24 6.61
CA ILE A 161 21.40 10.71 6.59
C ILE A 161 20.33 11.20 5.63
N GLU A 162 20.26 10.61 4.43
CA GLU A 162 19.19 10.91 3.46
C GLU A 162 17.81 10.56 4.03
N ALA A 163 17.67 9.39 4.66
CA ALA A 163 16.41 9.01 5.29
C ALA A 163 15.98 10.00 6.41
N MET A 164 16.94 10.53 7.17
CA MET A 164 16.68 11.57 8.18
C MET A 164 16.35 12.94 7.57
N GLY A 165 16.82 13.25 6.36
CA GLY A 165 16.39 14.43 5.60
C GLY A 165 14.93 14.31 5.13
N ASN A 166 14.45 13.09 4.95
CA ASN A 166 13.15 12.76 4.37
C ASN A 166 12.12 12.26 5.40
N MET A 167 12.18 12.75 6.65
CA MET A 167 11.36 12.21 7.75
C MET A 167 9.85 12.31 7.53
N GLY A 168 9.38 13.30 6.78
CA GLY A 168 7.97 13.44 6.40
C GLY A 168 7.50 12.29 5.50
N PRO A 169 8.03 12.16 4.28
CA PRO A 169 7.76 11.03 3.40
C PRO A 169 8.08 9.67 4.04
N PHE A 170 9.17 9.56 4.78
CA PHE A 170 9.52 8.33 5.50
C PHE A 170 8.44 7.94 6.51
N LYS A 171 7.85 8.91 7.23
CA LYS A 171 6.69 8.64 8.10
C LYS A 171 5.53 8.06 7.31
N ASN A 172 5.22 8.68 6.19
CA ASN A 172 4.07 8.29 5.39
C ASN A 172 4.27 6.89 4.77
N PHE A 173 5.48 6.60 4.28
CA PHE A 173 5.90 5.26 3.88
C PHE A 173 5.64 4.21 4.97
N LEU A 174 6.03 4.49 6.21
CA LEU A 174 5.80 3.57 7.32
C LEU A 174 4.31 3.34 7.61
N LEU A 175 3.48 4.37 7.47
CA LEU A 175 2.03 4.26 7.66
C LEU A 175 1.33 3.51 6.52
N LEU A 176 1.90 3.51 5.31
CA LEU A 176 1.34 2.74 4.18
C LEU A 176 1.26 1.25 4.48
N PHE A 177 2.10 0.71 5.37
CA PHE A 177 2.01 -0.70 5.76
C PHE A 177 0.68 -1.08 6.44
N GLY A 178 0.00 -0.11 7.07
CA GLY A 178 -1.31 -0.29 7.70
C GLY A 178 -2.48 0.21 6.84
N ARG A 179 -2.22 0.71 5.63
CA ARG A 179 -3.24 1.35 4.77
C ARG A 179 -4.29 0.38 4.24
N PHE A 180 -3.91 -0.87 3.98
CA PHE A 180 -4.78 -1.89 3.40
C PHE A 180 -4.66 -3.24 4.13
N PRO A 181 -5.73 -4.06 4.12
CA PRO A 181 -5.73 -5.37 4.78
C PRO A 181 -4.61 -6.27 4.28
N SER A 182 -3.97 -7.02 5.19
CA SER A 182 -3.01 -8.07 4.86
C SER A 182 -3.13 -9.26 5.82
N ASP A 183 -2.87 -10.46 5.33
CA ASP A 183 -2.74 -11.65 6.17
C ASP A 183 -1.34 -11.66 6.78
N THR A 184 -1.30 -11.60 8.11
CA THR A 184 -0.06 -11.58 8.90
C THR A 184 0.19 -12.91 9.62
N THR A 185 -0.76 -13.85 9.53
CA THR A 185 -0.74 -15.14 10.25
C THR A 185 0.09 -16.20 9.54
N VAL A 186 0.35 -16.01 8.23
CA VAL A 186 1.21 -16.85 7.41
C VAL A 186 2.40 -16.05 6.90
N CYS A 187 3.52 -16.72 6.65
CA CYS A 187 4.70 -16.12 6.03
C CYS A 187 4.54 -16.10 4.49
N PRO A 188 5.00 -15.04 3.80
CA PRO A 188 4.94 -14.94 2.34
C PRO A 188 5.89 -15.92 1.64
#